data_AF-A0A1E3QDP3-F1
#
_entry.id   AF-A0A1E3QDP3-F1
#
_cell.length_a   1.000
_cell.length_b   1.000
_cell.length_c   1.000
_cell.angle_alpha   90.00
_cell.angle_beta   90.00
_cell.angle_gamma   90.00
#
_symmetry.space_group_name_H-M   'P 1'
#
loop_
_entity.id
_entity.type
_entity.pdbx_description
1 polymer ?
#
loop_
_entity_poly.entity_id
_entity_poly.type
_entity_poly.pdbx_seq_one_letter_code
_entity_poly.pdbx_strand_id
1 'polypeptide(L)'
;MSSAIAEAPTMTSEQASRYLRSKTEDIGPLIDFAHGLIDARYKNVYFPRKEEFLMDWWFDRAEIGMKNGDYWKIFKTIWTSLDTDSQRQIYHRHKFLDTIKSTLGWIASEVAANDDPHKEILAILSSVFNAVECVEQANIWLRCTTEVMMSIVIDYLKIVSVIPDAAMESWYRLIFIIYENALYGVSNFKKISQSFSSRGLLASFTVLKAVDSQTKLHEKLSNILRDLVFSPSVIKDNENQPFKNLCDALSQIPGIKQDGVFLGHVLSLGLSKFGKTKQQALMPKMCEEFLNFAPQTAQYILCQAKDHDITISSEMLTKALLMRQPIDWNLATMVLDVDADAVFPLVEGLLDDQLRNSDKSPEIVCFVCHIAEAYTKIRNLPRFINIWRKTLAGGVPETSVLASEELVRAVATQISGNWTIHQLHSIFMEIIPRDEDDLIEGDLLPLIAITIGASLLQDPLPDSLLLKAQRLYSLLDSEPLQGNYLMWRLKYLILSMHKTIVKSVIKSLYTEASDIASAVKSLVNPDKRVKDRRISYFKFQMLFRLAEFRSWTGFSPVAQWLLDIMDRKSYSSWDQDIAHIGKENLSTALAHCIVNRWLVLVE
;
A
#
# COMPACT_ATOMS: atom_id res chain seq x y z
N MET A 1 27.99 87.37 32.46
CA MET A 1 26.82 86.97 33.27
C MET A 1 26.29 85.68 32.70
N SER A 2 26.45 84.60 33.46
CA SER A 2 25.97 83.24 33.19
C SER A 2 24.45 83.20 33.40
N SER A 3 23.66 82.86 32.38
CA SER A 3 22.26 82.46 32.55
C SER A 3 22.18 80.95 32.51
N ALA A 4 21.82 80.38 33.66
CA ALA A 4 21.68 78.97 33.93
C ALA A 4 20.81 78.25 32.88
N ILE A 5 21.38 77.22 32.26
CA ILE A 5 20.62 76.12 31.68
C ILE A 5 20.05 75.39 32.89
N ALA A 6 18.73 75.44 33.08
CA ALA A 6 18.05 74.64 34.08
C ALA A 6 18.29 73.16 33.76
N GLU A 7 19.15 72.51 34.54
CA GLU A 7 19.34 71.07 34.52
C GLU A 7 18.01 70.40 34.85
N ALA A 8 17.49 69.58 33.93
CA ALA A 8 16.37 68.70 34.21
C ALA A 8 16.70 67.87 35.47
N PRO A 9 15.74 67.67 36.39
CA PRO A 9 16.02 67.03 37.67
C PRO A 9 16.71 65.68 37.44
N THR A 10 17.92 65.55 37.98
CA THR A 10 18.67 64.29 38.04
C THR A 10 17.81 63.24 38.74
N MET A 11 17.24 62.33 37.96
CA MET A 11 16.50 61.21 38.52
C MET A 11 17.51 60.25 39.17
N THR A 12 17.33 59.98 40.46
CA THR A 12 18.25 59.11 41.21
C THR A 12 18.04 57.64 40.84
N SER A 13 19.05 56.78 41.06
CA SER A 13 18.92 55.32 40.89
C SER A 13 17.74 54.74 41.68
N GLU A 14 17.44 55.31 42.85
CA GLU A 14 16.30 54.93 43.69
C GLU A 14 14.95 55.27 43.04
N GLN A 15 14.83 56.47 42.45
CA GLN A 15 13.63 56.87 41.72
C GLN A 15 13.41 56.00 40.46
N ALA A 16 14.49 55.75 39.72
CA ALA A 16 14.47 54.85 38.56
C ALA A 16 14.03 53.43 38.94
N SER A 17 14.59 52.90 40.03
CA SER A 17 14.27 51.56 40.54
C SER A 17 12.82 51.47 41.03
N ARG A 18 12.34 52.50 41.74
CA ARG A 18 10.95 52.57 42.22
C ARG A 18 9.95 52.60 41.07
N TYR A 19 10.24 53.36 40.01
CA TYR A 19 9.40 53.41 38.82
C TYR A 19 9.33 52.04 38.12
N LEU A 20 10.47 51.42 37.84
CA LEU A 20 10.52 50.08 37.21
C LEU A 20 9.85 48.98 38.07
N ARG A 21 9.89 49.10 39.40
CA ARG A 21 9.21 48.19 40.33
C ARG A 21 7.74 48.55 40.60
N SER A 22 7.21 49.59 39.97
CA SER A 22 5.82 50.02 40.15
C SER A 22 4.83 48.94 39.69
N LYS A 23 3.99 48.45 40.60
CA LYS A 23 2.96 47.44 40.26
C LYS A 23 1.73 48.03 39.58
N THR A 24 1.61 49.37 39.55
CA THR A 24 0.43 50.08 39.05
C THR A 24 0.59 50.58 37.61
N GLU A 25 1.83 50.57 37.09
CA GLU A 25 2.12 51.00 35.72
C GLU A 25 1.97 49.83 34.74
N ASP A 26 1.45 50.13 33.55
CA ASP A 26 1.40 49.19 32.45
C ASP A 26 2.81 48.82 31.98
N ILE A 27 2.98 47.62 31.42
CA ILE A 27 4.32 47.14 31.06
C ILE A 27 4.96 47.95 29.92
N GLY A 28 4.17 48.54 29.01
CA GLY A 28 4.65 49.33 27.88
C GLY A 28 5.52 50.53 28.30
N PRO A 29 5.00 51.47 29.10
CA PRO A 29 5.78 52.59 29.65
C PRO A 29 7.05 52.16 30.41
N LEU A 30 6.99 51.02 31.12
CA LEU A 30 8.14 50.48 31.83
C LEU A 30 9.21 49.94 30.87
N ILE A 31 8.82 49.29 29.77
CA ILE A 31 9.72 48.84 28.69
C ILE A 31 10.40 50.05 28.04
N ASP A 32 9.63 51.09 27.69
CA ASP A 32 10.15 52.31 27.05
C ASP A 32 11.19 53.00 27.94
N PHE A 33 10.90 53.09 29.23
CA PHE A 33 11.79 53.68 30.21
C PHE A 33 13.06 52.83 30.40
N ALA A 34 12.94 51.51 30.48
CA ALA A 34 14.08 50.60 30.55
C ALA A 34 14.97 50.73 29.30
N HIS A 35 14.38 50.82 28.11
CA HIS A 35 15.12 51.08 26.87
C HIS A 35 15.84 52.43 26.92
N GLY A 36 15.18 53.49 27.39
CA GLY A 36 15.79 54.81 27.53
C GLY A 36 16.97 54.84 28.51
N LEU A 37 16.95 54.00 29.54
CA LEU A 37 18.09 53.81 30.46
C LEU A 37 19.26 53.09 29.79
N ILE A 38 19.01 52.14 28.90
CA ILE A 38 20.05 51.40 28.16
C ILE A 38 20.69 52.31 27.10
N ASP A 39 19.87 52.99 26.28
CA ASP A 39 20.29 53.85 25.17
C ASP A 39 20.98 55.16 25.62
N ALA A 40 21.18 55.35 26.92
CA ALA A 40 21.65 56.60 27.54
C ALA A 40 20.82 57.83 27.11
N ARG A 41 19.53 57.65 26.79
CA ARG A 41 18.59 58.76 26.54
C ARG A 41 18.44 59.63 27.78
N TYR A 42 18.56 59.04 28.96
CA TYR A 42 18.56 59.74 30.24
C TYR A 42 20.01 59.95 30.73
N LYS A 43 20.71 60.92 30.14
CA LYS A 43 22.13 61.24 30.43
C LYS A 43 22.42 61.62 31.89
N ASN A 44 21.39 61.99 32.66
CA ASN A 44 21.52 62.51 34.03
C ASN A 44 21.21 61.45 35.12
N VAL A 45 21.19 60.15 34.77
CA VAL A 45 20.85 59.06 35.71
C VAL A 45 22.09 58.23 36.00
N TYR A 46 22.67 58.38 37.19
CA TYR A 46 23.73 57.48 37.66
C TYR A 46 23.10 56.21 38.25
N PHE A 47 23.22 55.09 37.54
CA PHE A 47 22.69 53.79 37.96
C PHE A 47 23.81 52.74 37.94
N PRO A 48 24.46 52.45 39.08
CA PRO A 48 25.50 51.42 39.15
C PRO A 48 24.89 50.01 38.94
N ARG A 49 25.58 49.15 38.18
CA ARG A 49 25.11 47.78 37.82
C ARG A 49 23.72 47.79 37.16
N LYS A 50 23.45 48.82 36.36
CA LYS A 50 22.17 49.05 35.67
C LYS A 50 21.74 47.83 34.86
N GLU A 51 22.64 47.24 34.09
CA GLU A 51 22.37 46.11 33.20
C GLU A 51 21.92 44.88 34.01
N GLU A 52 22.58 44.59 35.13
CA GLU A 52 22.18 43.49 36.01
C GLU A 52 20.83 43.76 36.67
N PHE A 53 20.59 44.98 37.15
CA PHE A 53 19.30 45.38 37.71
C PHE A 53 18.17 45.25 36.68
N LEU A 54 18.41 45.69 35.44
CA LEU A 54 17.42 45.61 34.37
C LEU A 54 17.15 44.16 33.97
N MET A 55 18.14 43.26 34.05
CA MET A 55 17.89 41.83 33.88
C MET A 55 17.05 41.23 35.01
N ASP A 56 17.36 41.56 36.27
CA ASP A 56 16.56 41.10 37.41
C ASP A 56 15.12 41.62 37.29
N TRP A 57 14.96 42.90 36.94
CA TRP A 57 13.65 43.50 36.65
C TRP A 57 12.92 42.81 35.50
N TRP A 58 13.64 42.45 34.43
CA TRP A 58 13.08 41.72 33.32
C TRP A 58 12.47 40.43 33.84
N PHE A 59 13.24 39.56 34.52
CA PHE A 59 12.72 38.31 35.08
C PHE A 59 11.54 38.51 36.04
N ASP A 60 11.60 39.52 36.92
CA ASP A 60 10.51 39.85 37.85
C ASP A 60 9.19 40.23 37.13
N ARG A 61 9.27 40.70 35.88
CA ARG A 61 8.12 41.11 35.07
C ARG A 61 7.71 40.12 34.00
N ALA A 62 8.34 38.95 33.94
CA ALA A 62 8.12 37.94 32.91
C ALA A 62 6.64 37.59 32.71
N GLU A 63 5.86 37.43 33.79
CA GLU A 63 4.45 37.03 33.70
C GLU A 63 3.57 38.01 32.92
N ILE A 64 3.88 39.31 32.99
CA ILE A 64 3.11 40.38 32.34
C ILE A 64 3.76 40.77 31.01
N GLY A 65 5.09 40.81 30.97
CA GLY A 65 5.86 41.28 29.81
C GLY A 65 5.98 40.25 28.69
N MET A 66 5.95 38.94 28.97
CA MET A 66 6.24 37.91 27.96
C MET A 66 5.30 37.90 26.75
N LYS A 67 4.13 38.55 26.86
CA LYS A 67 3.13 38.69 25.79
C LYS A 67 3.38 39.89 24.88
N ASN A 68 4.44 40.66 25.12
CA ASN A 68 4.81 41.85 24.37
C ASN A 68 6.13 41.63 23.62
N GLY A 69 6.17 41.90 22.32
CA GLY A 69 7.38 41.69 21.51
C GLY A 69 8.55 42.59 21.91
N ASP A 70 8.28 43.84 22.31
CA ASP A 70 9.31 44.81 22.70
C ASP A 70 9.94 44.45 24.06
N TYR A 71 9.18 43.79 24.93
CA TYR A 71 9.72 43.18 26.15
C TYR A 71 10.76 42.07 25.84
N TRP A 72 10.60 41.31 24.77
CA TRP A 72 11.61 40.34 24.35
C TRP A 72 12.79 41.00 23.62
N LYS A 73 12.56 42.10 22.90
CA LYS A 73 13.65 42.86 22.26
C LYS A 73 14.59 43.48 23.29
N ILE A 74 14.07 44.04 24.38
CA ILE A 74 14.91 44.65 25.41
C ILE A 74 15.82 43.62 26.10
N PHE A 75 15.35 42.37 26.27
CA PHE A 75 16.17 41.28 26.81
C PHE A 75 17.50 41.16 26.05
N LYS A 76 17.44 41.09 24.71
CA LYS A 76 18.62 40.95 23.87
C LYS A 76 19.61 42.11 24.07
N THR A 77 19.09 43.33 24.14
CA THR A 77 19.92 44.53 24.34
C THR A 77 20.61 44.50 25.70
N ILE A 78 19.88 44.18 26.78
CA ILE A 78 20.48 44.09 28.11
C ILE A 78 21.48 42.93 28.17
N TRP A 79 21.10 41.76 27.67
CA TRP A 79 21.91 40.55 27.71
C TRP A 79 23.27 40.73 27.04
N THR A 80 23.28 41.33 25.84
CA THR A 80 24.51 41.57 25.07
C THR A 80 25.41 42.66 25.67
N SER A 81 24.87 43.54 26.53
CA SER A 81 25.66 44.52 27.27
C SER A 81 26.32 43.98 28.55
N LEU A 82 25.91 42.80 29.03
CA LEU A 82 26.50 42.17 30.20
C LEU A 82 27.82 41.46 29.86
N ASP A 83 28.75 41.46 30.81
CA ASP A 83 29.92 40.58 30.73
C ASP A 83 29.53 39.10 30.95
N THR A 84 30.41 38.20 30.53
CA THR A 84 30.15 36.74 30.56
C THR A 84 29.89 36.18 31.96
N ASP A 85 30.51 36.74 33.00
CA ASP A 85 30.31 36.26 34.37
C ASP A 85 28.95 36.71 34.91
N SER A 86 28.56 37.95 34.64
CA SER A 86 27.23 38.47 34.95
C SER A 86 26.12 37.70 34.23
N GLN A 87 26.30 37.40 32.94
CA GLN A 87 25.37 36.55 32.17
C GLN A 87 25.18 35.18 32.82
N ARG A 88 26.27 34.51 33.22
CA ARG A 88 26.21 33.20 33.90
C ARG A 88 25.50 33.28 35.24
N GLN A 89 25.83 34.28 36.06
CA GLN A 89 25.22 34.43 37.39
C GLN A 89 23.72 34.70 37.30
N ILE A 90 23.31 35.60 36.40
CA ILE A 90 21.90 35.93 36.15
C ILE A 90 21.15 34.70 35.63
N TYR A 91 21.71 33.98 34.65
CA TYR A 91 21.09 32.76 34.13
C TYR A 91 20.90 31.69 35.20
N HIS A 92 21.87 31.49 36.09
CA HIS A 92 21.74 30.49 37.16
C HIS A 92 20.79 30.92 38.27
N ARG A 93 20.65 32.22 38.52
CA ARG A 93 19.71 32.78 39.50
C ARG A 93 18.27 32.67 39.03
N HIS A 94 18.04 32.83 37.72
CA HIS A 94 16.71 32.97 37.14
C HIS A 94 16.30 31.78 36.29
N LYS A 95 15.00 31.52 36.23
CA LYS A 95 14.45 30.37 35.51
C LYS A 95 14.12 30.74 34.06
N PHE A 96 15.13 31.10 33.26
CA PHE A 96 14.92 31.55 31.88
C PHE A 96 14.10 30.59 31.04
N LEU A 97 14.40 29.29 31.10
CA LEU A 97 13.65 28.27 30.37
C LEU A 97 12.20 28.11 30.87
N ASP A 98 11.89 28.46 32.12
CA ASP A 98 10.50 28.51 32.61
C ASP A 98 9.75 29.70 31.99
N THR A 99 10.42 30.83 31.78
CA THR A 99 9.85 31.96 31.04
C THR A 99 9.57 31.60 29.59
N ILE A 100 10.51 30.92 28.92
CA ILE A 100 10.32 30.41 27.55
C ILE A 100 9.15 29.43 27.50
N LYS A 101 9.08 28.47 28.44
CA LYS A 101 7.96 27.54 28.59
C LYS A 101 6.62 28.28 28.69
N SER A 102 6.51 29.25 29.59
CA SER A 102 5.27 30.01 29.81
C SER A 102 4.87 30.81 28.57
N THR A 103 5.84 31.36 27.87
CA THR A 103 5.61 32.16 26.66
C THR A 103 5.13 31.30 25.50
N LEU A 104 5.83 30.18 25.23
CA LEU A 104 5.42 29.23 24.20
C LEU A 104 4.07 28.59 24.53
N GLY A 105 3.80 28.28 25.81
CA GLY A 105 2.50 27.75 26.24
C GLY A 105 1.36 28.74 26.00
N TRP A 106 1.58 30.04 26.25
CA TRP A 106 0.62 31.08 25.91
C TRP A 106 0.43 31.19 24.40
N ILE A 107 1.52 31.28 23.62
CA ILE A 107 1.44 31.39 22.15
C ILE A 107 0.71 30.18 21.54
N ALA A 108 1.03 28.96 21.97
CA ALA A 108 0.37 27.75 21.51
C ALA A 108 -1.14 27.77 21.79
N SER A 109 -1.57 28.41 22.89
CA SER A 109 -2.99 28.57 23.23
C SER A 109 -3.68 29.61 22.34
N GLU A 110 -3.01 30.74 22.06
CA GLU A 110 -3.54 31.80 21.18
C GLU A 110 -3.65 31.32 19.72
N VAL A 111 -2.66 30.59 19.24
CA VAL A 111 -2.62 30.05 17.87
C VAL A 111 -3.66 28.93 17.69
N ALA A 112 -3.97 28.18 18.76
CA ALA A 112 -5.06 27.20 18.71
C ALA A 112 -6.46 27.84 18.73
N ALA A 113 -6.59 29.08 19.23
CA ALA A 113 -7.87 29.77 19.35
C ALA A 113 -8.24 30.62 18.12
N ASN A 114 -7.26 30.97 17.27
CA ASN A 114 -7.45 31.87 16.13
C ASN A 114 -6.97 31.19 14.84
N ASP A 115 -7.83 31.15 13.80
CA ASP A 115 -7.54 30.49 12.52
C ASP A 115 -6.45 31.20 11.67
N ASP A 116 -6.08 32.44 12.02
CA ASP A 116 -4.99 33.18 11.37
C ASP A 116 -4.05 33.74 12.44
N PRO A 117 -2.76 33.32 12.48
CA PRO A 117 -1.82 33.83 13.46
C PRO A 117 -1.58 35.33 13.25
N HIS A 118 -2.06 36.14 14.19
CA HIS A 118 -1.84 37.58 14.18
C HIS A 118 -0.34 37.91 13.99
N LYS A 119 -0.05 38.88 13.11
CA LYS A 119 1.31 39.40 12.81
C LYS A 119 2.14 39.71 14.08
N GLU A 120 1.45 40.03 15.17
CA GLU A 120 2.01 40.25 16.50
C GLU A 120 2.60 38.99 17.15
N ILE A 121 1.94 37.83 17.02
CA ILE A 121 2.43 36.53 17.53
C ILE A 121 3.75 36.16 16.84
N LEU A 122 3.84 36.33 15.52
CA LEU A 122 5.07 36.09 14.76
C LEU A 122 6.20 37.01 15.20
N ALA A 123 5.90 38.28 15.50
CA ALA A 123 6.88 39.23 16.02
C ALA A 123 7.39 38.85 17.42
N ILE A 124 6.50 38.36 18.30
CA ILE A 124 6.87 37.83 19.62
C ILE A 124 7.75 36.59 19.45
N LEU A 125 7.35 35.63 18.63
CA LEU A 125 8.15 34.44 18.34
C LEU A 125 9.55 34.83 17.85
N SER A 126 9.66 35.68 16.83
CA SER A 126 10.97 36.13 16.35
C SER A 126 11.82 36.77 17.46
N SER A 127 11.20 37.53 18.37
CA SER A 127 11.91 38.16 19.49
C SER A 127 12.35 37.14 20.56
N VAL A 128 11.52 36.14 20.86
CA VAL A 128 11.86 35.02 21.75
C VAL A 128 13.00 34.18 21.17
N PHE A 129 12.96 33.86 19.88
CA PHE A 129 14.03 33.14 19.18
C PHE A 129 15.38 33.83 19.35
N ASN A 130 15.40 35.13 19.04
CA ASN A 130 16.60 35.96 19.18
C ASN A 130 17.13 35.94 20.62
N ALA A 131 16.25 35.96 21.63
CA ALA A 131 16.65 35.88 23.03
C ALA A 131 17.31 34.52 23.36
N VAL A 132 16.72 33.40 22.91
CA VAL A 132 17.28 32.05 23.13
C VAL A 132 18.62 31.90 22.42
N GLU A 133 18.74 32.38 21.19
CA GLU A 133 20.00 32.34 20.42
C GLU A 133 21.12 33.13 21.13
N CYS A 134 20.81 34.30 21.70
CA CYS A 134 21.80 35.10 22.44
C CYS A 134 22.29 34.38 23.72
N VAL A 135 21.42 33.63 24.40
CA VAL A 135 21.81 32.82 25.56
C VAL A 135 22.67 31.62 25.13
N GLU A 136 22.34 30.98 24.00
CA GLU A 136 23.10 29.87 23.45
C GLU A 136 24.53 30.31 23.07
N GLN A 137 24.67 31.44 22.36
CA GLN A 137 25.96 32.00 21.94
C GLN A 137 26.88 32.36 23.13
N ALA A 138 26.31 32.64 24.31
CA ALA A 138 27.08 32.86 25.53
C ALA A 138 27.72 31.58 26.10
N ASN A 139 27.55 30.42 25.45
CA ASN A 139 28.00 29.10 25.89
C ASN A 139 27.48 28.73 27.30
N ILE A 140 26.32 29.27 27.67
CA ILE A 140 25.67 28.95 28.93
C ILE A 140 24.83 27.71 28.70
N TRP A 141 25.14 26.63 29.41
CA TRP A 141 24.45 25.35 29.24
C TRP A 141 22.97 25.51 29.58
N LEU A 142 22.12 25.29 28.57
CA LEU A 142 20.66 25.26 28.69
C LEU A 142 20.19 24.00 29.43
N ARG A 143 20.53 23.89 30.72
CA ARG A 143 20.01 22.82 31.59
C ARG A 143 18.64 23.19 32.12
N CYS A 144 17.67 22.30 31.95
CA CYS A 144 16.35 22.39 32.57
C CYS A 144 15.89 21.02 33.06
N THR A 145 14.78 21.01 33.80
CA THR A 145 14.12 19.76 34.17
C THR A 145 13.46 19.14 32.95
N THR A 146 13.28 17.82 32.97
CA THR A 146 12.62 17.08 31.88
C THR A 146 11.19 17.57 31.65
N GLU A 147 10.50 18.04 32.69
CA GLU A 147 9.14 18.60 32.56
C GLU A 147 9.14 19.91 31.76
N VAL A 148 10.08 20.81 32.05
CA VAL A 148 10.20 22.10 31.36
C VAL A 148 10.57 21.89 29.91
N MET A 149 11.56 21.04 29.66
CA MET A 149 11.93 20.64 28.30
C MET A 149 10.74 20.07 27.52
N MET A 150 9.99 19.13 28.10
CA MET A 150 8.88 18.49 27.39
C MET A 150 7.76 19.48 27.07
N SER A 151 7.46 20.42 27.97
CA SER A 151 6.51 21.49 27.66
C SER A 151 7.00 22.38 26.53
N ILE A 152 8.27 22.80 26.53
CA ILE A 152 8.85 23.61 25.45
C ILE A 152 8.73 22.89 24.09
N VAL A 153 9.11 21.61 24.02
CA VAL A 153 9.04 20.82 22.78
C VAL A 153 7.59 20.66 22.30
N ILE A 154 6.67 20.33 23.22
CA ILE A 154 5.26 20.10 22.86
C ILE A 154 4.59 21.39 22.40
N ASP A 155 4.81 22.50 23.11
CA ASP A 155 4.20 23.78 22.76
C ASP A 155 4.81 24.35 21.48
N TYR A 156 6.11 24.16 21.24
CA TYR A 156 6.72 24.43 19.94
C TYR A 156 6.04 23.64 18.81
N LEU A 157 5.87 22.32 18.96
CA LEU A 157 5.23 21.49 17.93
C LEU A 157 3.78 21.90 17.66
N LYS A 158 3.03 22.32 18.68
CA LYS A 158 1.68 22.87 18.49
C LYS A 158 1.69 24.14 17.64
N ILE A 159 2.62 25.05 17.90
CA ILE A 159 2.75 26.29 17.12
C ILE A 159 3.11 25.96 15.66
N VAL A 160 4.11 25.10 15.44
CA VAL A 160 4.52 24.69 14.08
C VAL A 160 3.40 23.97 13.32
N SER A 161 2.55 23.22 14.04
CA SER A 161 1.43 22.50 13.40
C SER A 161 0.39 23.43 12.78
N VAL A 162 0.33 24.70 13.20
CA VAL A 162 -0.57 25.73 12.67
C VAL A 162 0.19 26.72 11.79
N ILE A 163 1.45 27.02 12.13
CA ILE A 163 2.30 27.99 11.43
C ILE A 163 3.57 27.28 10.88
N PRO A 164 3.46 26.53 9.77
CA PRO A 164 4.60 25.90 9.13
C PRO A 164 5.38 26.93 8.29
N ASP A 165 5.99 27.92 8.95
CA ASP A 165 6.84 28.93 8.30
C ASP A 165 8.32 28.47 8.30
N ALA A 166 9.08 28.84 7.28
CA ALA A 166 10.55 28.70 7.24
C ALA A 166 11.22 29.37 8.46
N ALA A 167 10.61 30.44 8.99
CA ALA A 167 11.04 31.07 10.25
C ALA A 167 10.92 30.13 11.46
N MET A 168 10.02 29.14 11.44
CA MET A 168 9.89 28.14 12.50
C MET A 168 10.84 26.95 12.29
N GLU A 169 11.39 26.78 11.09
CA GLU A 169 12.46 25.82 10.84
C GLU A 169 13.77 26.26 11.52
N SER A 170 14.08 27.55 11.62
CA SER A 170 15.29 27.99 12.36
C SER A 170 15.24 27.64 13.85
N TRP A 171 14.04 27.56 14.43
CA TRP A 171 13.83 27.20 15.83
C TRP A 171 14.19 25.77 16.19
N TYR A 172 14.03 24.81 15.25
CA TYR A 172 14.18 23.41 15.63
C TYR A 172 15.58 23.16 16.20
N ARG A 173 16.64 23.76 15.63
CA ARG A 173 18.01 23.57 16.15
C ARG A 173 18.10 23.86 17.65
N LEU A 174 17.58 25.01 18.10
CA LEU A 174 17.64 25.42 19.50
C LEU A 174 16.74 24.55 20.40
N ILE A 175 15.52 24.25 19.95
CA ILE A 175 14.58 23.40 20.70
C ILE A 175 15.16 21.98 20.87
N PHE A 176 15.76 21.44 19.82
CA PHE A 176 16.37 20.11 19.87
C PHE A 176 17.68 20.09 20.67
N ILE A 177 18.45 21.18 20.74
CA ILE A 177 19.57 21.33 21.68
C ILE A 177 19.06 21.27 23.14
N ILE A 178 17.97 21.97 23.46
CA ILE A 178 17.35 21.92 24.79
C ILE A 178 16.88 20.49 25.10
N TYR A 179 16.26 19.82 24.13
CA TYR A 179 15.85 18.41 24.23
C TYR A 179 17.01 17.46 24.53
N GLU A 180 18.05 17.47 23.70
CA GLU A 180 19.21 16.58 23.82
C GLU A 180 19.95 16.80 25.14
N ASN A 181 20.15 18.06 25.55
CA ASN A 181 20.81 18.40 26.81
C ASN A 181 20.00 17.97 28.05
N ALA A 182 18.68 18.08 28.01
CA ALA A 182 17.83 17.69 29.12
C ALA A 182 17.67 16.16 29.24
N LEU A 183 17.89 15.41 28.17
CA LEU A 183 17.85 13.95 28.17
C LEU A 183 19.13 13.30 28.69
N TYR A 184 20.26 14.01 28.68
CA TYR A 184 21.53 13.48 29.15
C TYR A 184 21.44 13.09 30.63
N GLY A 185 21.59 11.79 30.93
CA GLY A 185 21.57 11.26 32.30
C GLY A 185 20.18 11.03 32.90
N VAL A 186 19.10 11.08 32.12
CA VAL A 186 17.74 10.81 32.62
C VAL A 186 17.54 9.32 32.91
N SER A 187 17.16 9.01 34.15
CA SER A 187 16.82 7.64 34.59
C SER A 187 15.37 7.24 34.33
N ASN A 188 14.44 8.20 34.22
CA ASN A 188 13.00 7.95 34.09
C ASN A 188 12.45 8.37 32.71
N PHE A 189 12.96 7.72 31.67
CA PHE A 189 12.51 7.93 30.29
C PHE A 189 11.02 7.61 30.07
N LYS A 190 10.45 6.75 30.90
CA LYS A 190 9.03 6.37 30.88
C LYS A 190 8.09 7.55 31.11
N LYS A 191 8.34 8.36 32.14
CA LYS A 191 7.50 9.54 32.46
C LYS A 191 7.54 10.58 31.32
N ILE A 192 8.71 10.74 30.68
CA ILE A 192 8.89 11.64 29.53
C ILE A 192 8.02 11.20 28.37
N SER A 193 8.10 9.92 28.01
CA SER A 193 7.28 9.39 26.93
C SER A 193 5.78 9.50 27.24
N GLN A 194 5.33 9.13 28.43
CA GLN A 194 3.90 9.27 28.79
C GLN A 194 3.40 10.71 28.67
N SER A 195 4.23 11.68 29.05
CA SER A 195 3.92 13.12 28.90
C SER A 195 3.84 13.54 27.43
N PHE A 196 4.72 13.01 26.58
CA PHE A 196 4.70 13.24 25.15
C PHE A 196 3.50 12.58 24.47
N SER A 197 3.23 11.31 24.78
CA SER A 197 2.13 10.53 24.23
C SER A 197 0.77 11.16 24.52
N SER A 198 0.59 11.78 25.69
CA SER A 198 -0.67 12.39 26.09
C SER A 198 -0.93 13.79 25.52
N ARG A 199 0.13 14.57 25.24
CA ARG A 199 -0.02 16.00 24.88
C ARG A 199 0.61 16.41 23.56
N GLY A 200 1.53 15.62 23.02
CA GLY A 200 2.37 15.97 21.86
C GLY A 200 2.09 15.18 20.58
N LEU A 201 1.43 14.01 20.65
CA LEU A 201 1.26 13.13 19.48
C LEU A 201 0.56 13.79 18.30
N LEU A 202 -0.59 14.42 18.54
CA LEU A 202 -1.37 15.05 17.47
C LEU A 202 -0.54 16.11 16.76
N ALA A 203 0.00 17.07 17.51
CA ALA A 203 0.84 18.13 16.94
C ALA A 203 2.06 17.56 16.19
N SER A 204 2.69 16.51 16.73
CA SER A 204 3.83 15.85 16.08
C SER A 204 3.45 15.24 14.74
N PHE A 205 2.33 14.52 14.66
CA PHE A 205 1.89 13.92 13.39
C PHE A 205 1.43 14.97 12.39
N THR A 206 0.76 16.04 12.84
CA THR A 206 0.40 17.17 11.97
C THR A 206 1.63 17.84 11.38
N VAL A 207 2.67 18.11 12.19
CA VAL A 207 3.95 18.66 11.71
C VAL A 207 4.65 17.69 10.77
N LEU A 208 4.74 16.40 11.14
CA LEU A 208 5.40 15.39 10.31
C LEU A 208 4.73 15.24 8.94
N LYS A 209 3.41 15.40 8.86
CA LYS A 209 2.65 15.35 7.60
C LYS A 209 2.81 16.64 6.77
N ALA A 210 2.94 17.79 7.42
CA ALA A 210 3.01 19.09 6.76
C ALA A 210 4.41 19.43 6.22
N VAL A 211 5.46 18.91 6.85
CA VAL A 211 6.86 19.25 6.53
C VAL A 211 7.43 18.25 5.52
N ASP A 212 8.25 18.73 4.57
CA ASP A 212 8.94 17.88 3.61
C ASP A 212 9.84 16.85 4.31
N SER A 213 9.69 15.59 3.89
CA SER A 213 10.48 14.43 4.30
C SER A 213 12.00 14.63 4.27
N GLN A 214 12.51 15.53 3.41
CA GLN A 214 13.94 15.82 3.26
C GLN A 214 14.49 16.83 4.29
N THR A 215 13.62 17.46 5.08
CA THR A 215 14.07 18.45 6.07
C THR A 215 14.68 17.78 7.31
N LYS A 216 15.60 18.50 7.96
CA LYS A 216 16.19 18.08 9.24
C LYS A 216 15.15 18.04 10.37
N LEU A 217 14.13 18.90 10.31
CA LEU A 217 13.02 18.87 11.25
C LEU A 217 12.26 17.55 11.16
N HIS A 218 11.94 17.09 9.94
CA HIS A 218 11.28 15.80 9.72
C HIS A 218 12.11 14.63 10.25
N GLU A 219 13.42 14.62 9.98
CA GLU A 219 14.35 13.60 10.48
C GLU A 219 14.40 13.58 12.02
N LYS A 220 14.59 14.74 12.65
CA LYS A 220 14.69 14.87 14.12
C LYS A 220 13.37 14.51 14.80
N LEU A 221 12.22 14.92 14.25
CA LEU A 221 10.90 14.57 14.76
C LEU A 221 10.62 13.07 14.61
N SER A 222 10.99 12.46 13.48
CA SER A 222 10.91 11.01 13.28
C SER A 222 11.71 10.24 14.33
N ASN A 223 12.91 10.72 14.67
CA ASN A 223 13.73 10.13 15.73
C ASN A 223 13.06 10.26 17.11
N ILE A 224 12.50 11.43 17.45
CA ILE A 224 11.73 11.61 18.69
C ILE A 224 10.54 10.67 18.75
N LEU A 225 9.75 10.56 17.68
CA LEU A 225 8.59 9.66 17.62
C LEU A 225 9.02 8.20 17.81
N ARG A 226 10.08 7.78 17.10
CA ARG A 226 10.68 6.46 17.25
C ARG A 226 11.13 6.16 18.69
N ASP A 227 11.75 7.13 19.35
CA ASP A 227 12.33 6.91 20.66
C ASP A 227 11.34 7.11 21.82
N LEU A 228 10.42 8.06 21.73
CA LEU A 228 9.42 8.32 22.77
C LEU A 228 8.16 7.48 22.60
N VAL A 229 7.60 7.37 21.39
CA VAL A 229 6.29 6.73 21.18
C VAL A 229 6.43 5.22 21.07
N PHE A 230 7.40 4.76 20.27
CA PHE A 230 7.64 3.34 20.03
C PHE A 230 8.60 2.71 21.05
N SER A 231 8.76 3.33 22.23
CA SER A 231 9.61 2.80 23.29
C SER A 231 8.98 1.57 23.96
N PRO A 232 9.74 0.46 24.13
CA PRO A 232 9.32 -0.73 24.84
C PRO A 232 8.69 -0.52 26.22
N SER A 233 9.19 0.46 26.97
CA SER A 233 8.75 0.74 28.34
C SER A 233 7.37 1.39 28.43
N VAL A 234 6.86 1.90 27.32
CA VAL A 234 5.64 2.69 27.24
C VAL A 234 4.49 1.81 26.77
N ILE A 235 4.81 0.92 25.83
CA ILE A 235 3.84 0.00 25.23
C ILE A 235 3.47 -1.14 26.21
N LYS A 236 4.40 -1.55 27.09
CA LYS A 236 4.15 -2.57 28.11
C LYS A 236 3.12 -2.19 29.18
N ASP A 237 2.84 -0.91 29.39
CA ASP A 237 1.83 -0.50 30.38
C ASP A 237 0.40 -0.59 29.83
N ASN A 238 0.26 -0.68 28.50
CA ASN A 238 -1.01 -0.74 27.79
C ASN A 238 -1.17 -2.12 27.12
N GLU A 239 -0.89 -3.21 27.85
CA GLU A 239 -0.83 -4.58 27.28
C GLU A 239 -2.08 -4.98 26.49
N ASN A 240 -3.24 -4.43 26.85
CA ASN A 240 -4.52 -4.71 26.21
C ASN A 240 -4.77 -3.88 24.93
N GLN A 241 -4.21 -2.67 24.80
CA GLN A 241 -4.36 -1.80 23.63
C GLN A 241 -3.09 -0.93 23.41
N PRO A 242 -1.97 -1.56 23.02
CA PRO A 242 -0.64 -0.92 22.99
C PRO A 242 -0.55 0.32 22.09
N PHE A 243 -1.41 0.39 21.07
CA PHE A 243 -1.38 1.43 20.03
C PHE A 243 -2.61 2.34 20.04
N LYS A 244 -3.47 2.29 21.07
CA LYS A 244 -4.70 3.09 21.12
C LYS A 244 -4.44 4.60 21.00
N ASN A 245 -3.58 5.14 21.88
CA ASN A 245 -3.28 6.57 21.90
C ASN A 245 -2.67 7.05 20.56
N LEU A 246 -1.94 6.16 19.87
CA LEU A 246 -1.39 6.42 18.54
C LEU A 246 -2.51 6.55 17.50
N CYS A 247 -3.41 5.56 17.43
CA CYS A 247 -4.57 5.58 16.54
C CYS A 247 -5.54 6.73 16.85
N ASP A 248 -5.77 7.04 18.12
CA ASP A 248 -6.63 8.14 18.57
C ASP A 248 -6.06 9.50 18.15
N ALA A 249 -4.73 9.70 18.26
CA ALA A 249 -4.08 10.91 17.79
C ALA A 249 -4.11 11.01 16.25
N LEU A 250 -3.81 9.91 15.54
CA LEU A 250 -3.90 9.88 14.09
C LEU A 250 -5.32 10.20 13.61
N SER A 251 -6.36 9.65 14.27
CA SER A 251 -7.76 9.83 13.90
C SER A 251 -8.24 11.28 13.83
N GLN A 252 -7.57 12.17 14.56
CA GLN A 252 -7.87 13.60 14.60
C GLN A 252 -7.29 14.37 13.41
N ILE A 253 -6.44 13.74 12.58
CA ILE A 253 -5.88 14.34 11.37
C ILE A 253 -6.84 14.12 10.19
N PRO A 254 -7.30 15.19 9.51
CA PRO A 254 -8.19 15.06 8.37
C PRO A 254 -7.59 14.21 7.23
N GLY A 255 -8.40 13.31 6.68
CA GLY A 255 -8.03 12.46 5.54
C GLY A 255 -6.98 11.38 5.83
N ILE A 256 -6.53 11.22 7.08
CA ILE A 256 -5.41 10.33 7.42
C ILE A 256 -5.64 8.87 7.03
N LYS A 257 -6.89 8.39 7.10
CA LYS A 257 -7.24 6.99 6.82
C LYS A 257 -7.06 6.62 5.34
N GLN A 258 -6.94 7.61 4.47
CA GLN A 258 -6.70 7.43 3.03
C GLN A 258 -5.23 7.64 2.67
N ASP A 259 -4.41 8.14 3.60
CA ASP A 259 -3.02 8.52 3.39
C ASP A 259 -2.07 7.35 3.69
N GLY A 260 -2.03 6.39 2.76
CA GLY A 260 -1.24 5.17 2.91
C GLY A 260 0.27 5.38 2.99
N VAL A 261 0.78 6.44 2.34
CA VAL A 261 2.21 6.77 2.38
C VAL A 261 2.60 7.25 3.77
N PHE A 262 1.84 8.20 4.34
CA PHE A 262 2.13 8.70 5.68
C PHE A 262 1.95 7.61 6.75
N LEU A 263 0.86 6.84 6.69
CA LEU A 263 0.65 5.74 7.63
C LEU A 263 1.71 4.64 7.49
N GLY A 264 2.17 4.35 6.29
CA GLY A 264 3.32 3.48 6.03
C GLY A 264 4.61 4.01 6.66
N HIS A 265 4.88 5.31 6.56
CA HIS A 265 6.02 5.94 7.25
C HIS A 265 5.92 5.79 8.77
N VAL A 266 4.78 6.15 9.38
CA VAL A 266 4.57 5.99 10.83
C VAL A 266 4.73 4.53 11.27
N LEU A 267 4.22 3.58 10.49
CA LEU A 267 4.42 2.16 10.72
C LEU A 267 5.92 1.78 10.69
N SER A 268 6.65 2.24 9.67
CA SER A 268 8.10 1.98 9.53
C SER A 268 8.92 2.49 10.72
N LEU A 269 8.54 3.62 11.33
CA LEU A 269 9.18 4.12 12.55
C LEU A 269 9.06 3.12 13.69
N GLY A 270 7.86 2.56 13.90
CA GLY A 270 7.62 1.52 14.91
C GLY A 270 8.34 0.22 14.60
N LEU A 271 8.22 -0.29 13.37
CA LEU A 271 8.88 -1.54 12.95
C LEU A 271 10.40 -1.47 13.10
N SER A 272 11.02 -0.34 12.71
CA SER A 272 12.46 -0.14 12.86
C SER A 272 12.94 -0.17 14.32
N LYS A 273 12.08 0.25 15.25
CA LYS A 273 12.38 0.24 16.69
C LYS A 273 12.20 -1.16 17.28
N PHE A 274 11.11 -1.85 16.95
CA PHE A 274 10.84 -3.19 17.48
C PHE A 274 11.77 -4.25 16.90
N GLY A 275 12.09 -4.19 15.61
CA GLY A 275 12.96 -5.17 14.95
C GLY A 275 14.36 -5.25 15.57
N LYS A 276 14.85 -4.16 16.16
CA LYS A 276 16.15 -4.08 16.85
C LYS A 276 16.10 -4.49 18.33
N THR A 277 14.93 -4.88 18.85
CA THR A 277 14.73 -5.15 20.28
C THR A 277 14.11 -6.53 20.51
N LYS A 278 14.08 -6.99 21.77
CA LYS A 278 13.39 -8.23 22.18
C LYS A 278 11.85 -8.18 22.04
N GLN A 279 11.30 -7.21 21.30
CA GLN A 279 9.86 -6.94 21.20
C GLN A 279 9.29 -7.20 19.80
N GLN A 280 9.92 -8.07 19.01
CA GLN A 280 9.40 -8.49 17.71
C GLN A 280 7.94 -8.99 17.77
N ALA A 281 7.50 -9.54 18.92
CA ALA A 281 6.11 -9.96 19.15
C ALA A 281 5.07 -8.81 19.09
N LEU A 282 5.47 -7.54 19.16
CA LEU A 282 4.56 -6.39 19.00
C LEU A 282 4.36 -5.97 17.55
N MET A 283 5.23 -6.42 16.62
CA MET A 283 5.17 -6.03 15.21
C MET A 283 3.88 -6.50 14.54
N PRO A 284 3.42 -7.77 14.69
CA PRO A 284 2.12 -8.19 14.15
C PRO A 284 0.95 -7.37 14.69
N LYS A 285 0.91 -7.14 16.02
CA LYS A 285 -0.14 -6.36 16.67
C LYS A 285 -0.22 -4.92 16.14
N MET A 286 0.93 -4.33 15.83
CA MET A 286 0.98 -2.99 15.25
C MET A 286 0.39 -2.97 13.85
N CYS A 287 0.77 -3.92 12.98
CA CYS A 287 0.20 -4.04 11.64
C CYS A 287 -1.32 -4.25 11.70
N GLU A 288 -1.80 -5.12 12.59
CA GLU A 288 -3.23 -5.39 12.76
C GLU A 288 -4.03 -4.18 13.26
N GLU A 289 -3.49 -3.41 14.20
CA GLU A 289 -4.12 -2.15 14.66
C GLU A 289 -4.19 -1.11 13.55
N PHE A 290 -3.13 -0.96 12.74
CA PHE A 290 -3.15 -0.06 11.58
C PHE A 290 -4.14 -0.52 10.51
N LEU A 291 -4.24 -1.83 10.25
CA LEU A 291 -5.22 -2.38 9.33
C LEU A 291 -6.66 -2.12 9.82
N ASN A 292 -6.92 -2.27 11.12
CA ASN A 292 -8.21 -1.94 11.72
C ASN A 292 -8.52 -0.43 11.65
N PHE A 293 -7.51 0.41 11.87
CA PHE A 293 -7.65 1.86 11.88
C PHE A 293 -7.93 2.44 10.48
N ALA A 294 -7.18 1.98 9.47
CA ALA A 294 -7.22 2.47 8.10
C ALA A 294 -7.16 1.31 7.08
N PRO A 295 -8.25 0.52 6.93
CA PRO A 295 -8.31 -0.61 6.00
C PRO A 295 -8.02 -0.20 4.55
N GLN A 296 -8.30 1.06 4.18
CA GLN A 296 -7.99 1.58 2.86
C GLN A 296 -6.48 1.65 2.55
N THR A 297 -5.61 1.46 3.54
CA THR A 297 -4.16 1.49 3.36
C THR A 297 -3.51 0.11 3.45
N ALA A 298 -4.33 -0.95 3.43
CA ALA A 298 -3.89 -2.34 3.60
C ALA A 298 -2.73 -2.72 2.68
N GLN A 299 -2.73 -2.27 1.42
CA GLN A 299 -1.64 -2.54 0.49
C GLN A 299 -0.27 -2.08 1.02
N TYR A 300 -0.20 -0.85 1.56
CA TYR A 300 1.04 -0.30 2.12
C TYR A 300 1.46 -1.04 3.39
N ILE A 301 0.49 -1.37 4.25
CA ILE A 301 0.76 -2.10 5.49
C ILE A 301 1.28 -3.51 5.19
N LEU A 302 0.72 -4.18 4.18
CA LEU A 302 1.16 -5.51 3.75
C LEU A 302 2.55 -5.49 3.11
N CYS A 303 2.87 -4.47 2.32
CA CYS A 303 4.25 -4.28 1.81
C CYS A 303 5.24 -4.15 2.98
N GLN A 304 4.93 -3.29 3.97
CA GLN A 304 5.79 -3.13 5.14
C GLN A 304 5.90 -4.41 5.99
N ALA A 305 4.81 -5.17 6.10
CA ALA A 305 4.81 -6.45 6.80
C ALA A 305 5.69 -7.48 6.08
N LYS A 306 5.56 -7.58 4.76
CA LYS A 306 6.38 -8.46 3.92
C LYS A 306 7.86 -8.09 3.97
N ASP A 307 8.20 -6.81 3.87
CA ASP A 307 9.59 -6.32 3.91
C ASP A 307 10.31 -6.62 5.25
N HIS A 308 9.55 -6.87 6.32
CA HIS A 308 10.06 -7.16 7.66
C HIS A 308 9.75 -8.59 8.13
N ASP A 309 9.31 -9.49 7.24
CA ASP A 309 8.93 -10.88 7.54
C ASP A 309 7.90 -11.00 8.70
N ILE A 310 6.92 -10.09 8.73
CA ILE A 310 5.87 -10.04 9.77
C ILE A 310 4.66 -10.86 9.32
N THR A 311 4.31 -11.88 10.11
CA THR A 311 3.07 -12.65 9.92
C THR A 311 1.88 -11.89 10.51
N ILE A 312 0.89 -11.58 9.69
CA ILE A 312 -0.41 -11.02 10.09
C ILE A 312 -1.42 -12.17 10.15
N SER A 313 -2.35 -12.15 11.10
CA SER A 313 -3.36 -13.20 11.21
C SER A 313 -4.28 -13.28 9.98
N SER A 314 -4.63 -14.49 9.57
CA SER A 314 -5.52 -14.73 8.42
C SER A 314 -6.86 -14.03 8.59
N GLU A 315 -7.44 -14.03 9.80
CA GLU A 315 -8.70 -13.35 10.12
C GLU A 315 -8.63 -11.84 9.78
N MET A 316 -7.52 -11.19 10.12
CA MET A 316 -7.31 -9.78 9.87
C MET A 316 -7.13 -9.48 8.38
N LEU A 317 -6.44 -10.36 7.65
CA LEU A 317 -6.29 -10.26 6.20
C LEU A 317 -7.63 -10.45 5.48
N THR A 318 -8.40 -11.47 5.85
CA THR A 318 -9.77 -11.69 5.35
C THR A 318 -10.65 -10.47 5.60
N LYS A 319 -10.62 -9.91 6.82
CA LYS A 319 -11.38 -8.70 7.17
C LYS A 319 -10.96 -7.50 6.33
N ALA A 320 -9.66 -7.28 6.11
CA ALA A 320 -9.16 -6.18 5.29
C ALA A 320 -9.63 -6.29 3.83
N LEU A 321 -9.68 -7.50 3.27
CA LEU A 321 -10.25 -7.75 1.94
C LEU A 321 -11.75 -7.43 1.88
N LEU A 322 -12.52 -7.91 2.85
CA LEU A 322 -13.99 -7.76 2.85
C LEU A 322 -14.44 -6.31 3.12
N MET A 323 -13.64 -5.50 3.80
CA MET A 323 -13.94 -4.09 4.08
C MET A 323 -13.85 -3.17 2.85
N ARG A 324 -13.25 -3.64 1.75
CA ARG A 324 -13.15 -2.89 0.48
C ARG A 324 -14.15 -3.43 -0.53
N GLN A 325 -15.20 -2.65 -0.80
CA GLN A 325 -16.18 -2.92 -1.84
C GLN A 325 -16.19 -1.74 -2.82
N PRO A 326 -15.95 -1.96 -4.13
CA PRO A 326 -15.57 -3.24 -4.76
C PRO A 326 -14.19 -3.74 -4.30
N ILE A 327 -13.94 -5.04 -4.45
CA ILE A 327 -12.68 -5.69 -4.05
C ILE A 327 -11.53 -5.12 -4.88
N ASP A 328 -10.45 -4.76 -4.20
CA ASP A 328 -9.18 -4.44 -4.85
C ASP A 328 -8.44 -5.74 -5.17
N TRP A 329 -8.42 -6.12 -6.45
CA TRP A 329 -7.82 -7.38 -6.91
C TRP A 329 -6.30 -7.42 -6.77
N ASN A 330 -5.62 -6.26 -6.78
CA ASN A 330 -4.19 -6.20 -6.50
C ASN A 330 -3.92 -6.51 -5.03
N LEU A 331 -4.74 -5.94 -4.13
CA LEU A 331 -4.69 -6.28 -2.71
C LEU A 331 -5.01 -7.77 -2.48
N ALA A 332 -6.02 -8.31 -3.14
CA ALA A 332 -6.40 -9.72 -3.03
C ALA A 332 -5.25 -10.66 -3.46
N THR A 333 -4.55 -10.31 -4.54
CA THR A 333 -3.36 -11.04 -5.00
C THR A 333 -2.22 -10.95 -3.98
N MET A 334 -1.96 -9.77 -3.41
CA MET A 334 -0.95 -9.61 -2.36
C MET A 334 -1.29 -10.41 -1.09
N VAL A 335 -2.56 -10.44 -0.67
CA VAL A 335 -2.98 -11.23 0.47
C VAL A 335 -2.79 -12.72 0.18
N LEU A 336 -3.15 -13.18 -1.02
CA LEU A 336 -2.96 -14.57 -1.43
C LEU A 336 -1.48 -15.00 -1.42
N ASP A 337 -0.56 -14.09 -1.78
CA ASP A 337 0.88 -14.33 -1.72
C ASP A 337 1.43 -14.38 -0.29
N VAL A 338 0.86 -13.58 0.62
CA VAL A 338 1.27 -13.52 2.03
C VAL A 338 0.70 -14.71 2.82
N ASP A 339 -0.61 -14.96 2.68
CA ASP A 339 -1.32 -16.00 3.38
C ASP A 339 -2.55 -16.46 2.57
N ALA A 340 -2.40 -17.60 1.89
CA ALA A 340 -3.47 -18.16 1.08
C ALA A 340 -4.67 -18.64 1.90
N ASP A 341 -4.46 -19.00 3.19
CA ASP A 341 -5.54 -19.45 4.07
C ASP A 341 -6.52 -18.32 4.40
N ALA A 342 -6.08 -17.05 4.30
CA ALA A 342 -6.96 -15.89 4.42
C ALA A 342 -7.94 -15.74 3.24
N VAL A 343 -7.60 -16.28 2.06
CA VAL A 343 -8.38 -16.15 0.82
C VAL A 343 -9.22 -17.37 0.54
N PHE A 344 -8.72 -18.59 0.80
CA PHE A 344 -9.42 -19.85 0.47
C PHE A 344 -10.88 -19.93 0.95
N PRO A 345 -11.25 -19.49 2.17
CA PRO A 345 -12.65 -19.50 2.62
C PRO A 345 -13.56 -18.60 1.78
N LEU A 346 -13.01 -17.58 1.12
CA LEU A 346 -13.75 -16.63 0.30
C LEU A 346 -13.89 -17.07 -1.16
N VAL A 347 -13.03 -17.96 -1.65
CA VAL A 347 -12.91 -18.29 -3.08
C VAL A 347 -14.24 -18.67 -3.72
N GLU A 348 -15.04 -19.53 -3.08
CA GLU A 348 -16.33 -19.97 -3.64
C GLU A 348 -17.30 -18.79 -3.83
N GLY A 349 -17.44 -17.93 -2.81
CA GLY A 349 -18.26 -16.71 -2.92
C GLY A 349 -17.68 -15.68 -3.90
N LEU A 350 -16.36 -15.55 -3.97
CA LEU A 350 -15.70 -14.67 -4.94
C LEU A 350 -15.97 -15.12 -6.38
N LEU A 351 -15.91 -16.43 -6.63
CA LEU A 351 -16.18 -17.00 -7.96
C LEU A 351 -17.65 -16.79 -8.36
N ASP A 352 -18.58 -17.11 -7.46
CA ASP A 352 -20.01 -17.08 -7.77
C ASP A 352 -20.60 -15.66 -7.85
N ASP A 353 -20.21 -14.76 -6.95
CA ASP A 353 -20.83 -13.43 -6.83
C ASP A 353 -20.07 -12.34 -7.59
N GLN A 354 -18.73 -12.30 -7.46
CA GLN A 354 -17.92 -11.18 -7.95
C GLN A 354 -17.30 -11.47 -9.32
N LEU A 355 -16.63 -12.61 -9.48
CA LEU A 355 -15.88 -12.95 -10.69
C LEU A 355 -16.75 -13.45 -11.83
N ARG A 356 -17.92 -14.03 -11.52
CA ARG A 356 -18.86 -14.59 -12.50
C ARG A 356 -19.16 -13.62 -13.64
N ASN A 357 -19.42 -12.35 -13.33
CA ASN A 357 -19.75 -11.32 -14.30
C ASN A 357 -18.62 -10.30 -14.51
N SER A 358 -17.45 -10.51 -13.90
CA SER A 358 -16.30 -9.61 -14.03
C SER A 358 -15.64 -9.75 -15.39
N ASP A 359 -15.16 -8.63 -15.93
CA ASP A 359 -14.42 -8.58 -17.19
C ASP A 359 -13.00 -9.12 -17.07
N LYS A 360 -12.33 -9.28 -18.21
CA LYS A 360 -10.96 -9.80 -18.32
C LYS A 360 -9.92 -8.69 -18.06
N SER A 361 -10.05 -7.95 -16.96
CA SER A 361 -9.04 -6.97 -16.57
C SER A 361 -7.73 -7.68 -16.22
N PRO A 362 -6.55 -7.08 -16.47
CA PRO A 362 -5.26 -7.69 -16.13
C PRO A 362 -5.13 -8.07 -14.65
N GLU A 363 -5.66 -7.25 -13.75
CA GLU A 363 -5.62 -7.46 -12.30
C GLU A 363 -6.46 -8.67 -11.89
N ILE A 364 -7.66 -8.80 -12.45
CA ILE A 364 -8.56 -9.92 -12.15
C ILE A 364 -7.99 -11.22 -12.73
N VAL A 365 -7.52 -11.19 -13.98
CA VAL A 365 -6.86 -12.36 -14.61
C VAL A 365 -5.66 -12.80 -13.78
N CYS A 366 -4.82 -11.87 -13.33
CA CYS A 366 -3.67 -12.14 -12.47
C CYS A 366 -4.12 -12.84 -11.18
N PHE A 367 -5.12 -12.29 -10.49
CA PHE A 367 -5.67 -12.86 -9.25
C PHE A 367 -6.18 -14.29 -9.43
N VAL A 368 -7.02 -14.56 -10.44
CA VAL A 368 -7.61 -15.89 -10.63
C VAL A 368 -6.54 -16.91 -11.05
N CYS A 369 -5.52 -16.50 -11.81
CA CYS A 369 -4.36 -17.35 -12.09
C CYS A 369 -3.59 -17.67 -10.80
N HIS A 370 -3.32 -16.69 -9.94
CA HIS A 370 -2.65 -16.91 -8.65
C HIS A 370 -3.47 -17.82 -7.73
N ILE A 371 -4.81 -17.76 -7.75
CA ILE A 371 -5.65 -18.72 -7.00
C ILE A 371 -5.33 -20.15 -7.43
N ALA A 372 -5.28 -20.43 -8.74
CA ALA A 372 -4.98 -21.77 -9.24
C ALA A 372 -3.58 -22.24 -8.78
N GLU A 373 -2.59 -21.34 -8.78
CA GLU A 373 -1.25 -21.62 -8.25
C GLU A 373 -1.27 -21.92 -6.74
N ALA A 374 -1.99 -21.11 -5.96
CA ALA A 374 -2.12 -21.28 -4.51
C ALA A 374 -2.76 -22.64 -4.16
N TYR A 375 -3.84 -23.01 -4.85
CA TYR A 375 -4.46 -24.33 -4.70
C TYR A 375 -3.52 -25.48 -5.10
N THR A 376 -2.61 -25.24 -6.04
CA THR A 376 -1.60 -26.23 -6.43
C THR A 376 -0.55 -26.42 -5.34
N LYS A 377 -0.07 -25.33 -4.73
CA LYS A 377 0.89 -25.38 -3.60
C LYS A 377 0.34 -26.18 -2.41
N ILE A 378 -0.95 -26.08 -2.11
CA ILE A 378 -1.61 -26.87 -1.05
C ILE A 378 -2.13 -28.25 -1.52
N ARG A 379 -1.73 -28.70 -2.71
CA ARG A 379 -2.13 -30.00 -3.31
C ARG A 379 -3.65 -30.20 -3.42
N ASN A 380 -4.40 -29.12 -3.62
CA ASN A 380 -5.85 -29.11 -3.66
C ASN A 380 -6.43 -28.49 -4.94
N LEU A 381 -5.63 -28.41 -6.02
CA LEU A 381 -6.09 -27.98 -7.35
C LEU A 381 -7.37 -28.71 -7.82
N PRO A 382 -7.60 -30.01 -7.55
CA PRO A 382 -8.88 -30.68 -7.82
C PRO A 382 -10.11 -29.93 -7.28
N ARG A 383 -10.03 -29.43 -6.04
CA ARG A 383 -11.13 -28.67 -5.42
C ARG A 383 -11.39 -27.37 -6.16
N PHE A 384 -10.35 -26.63 -6.54
CA PHE A 384 -10.51 -25.41 -7.34
C PHE A 384 -11.19 -25.69 -8.67
N ILE A 385 -10.76 -26.74 -9.40
CA ILE A 385 -11.38 -27.13 -10.68
C ILE A 385 -12.87 -27.46 -10.49
N ASN A 386 -13.22 -28.17 -9.41
CA ASN A 386 -14.62 -28.49 -9.11
C ASN A 386 -15.46 -27.25 -8.77
N ILE A 387 -14.93 -26.28 -8.02
CA ILE A 387 -15.61 -25.02 -7.74
C ILE A 387 -15.81 -24.25 -9.06
N TRP A 388 -14.74 -24.09 -9.85
CA TRP A 388 -14.79 -23.42 -11.14
C TRP A 388 -15.82 -24.06 -12.09
N ARG A 389 -15.86 -25.40 -12.16
CA ARG A 389 -16.86 -26.16 -12.92
C ARG A 389 -18.29 -25.84 -12.48
N LYS A 390 -18.56 -25.84 -11.16
CA LYS A 390 -19.90 -25.53 -10.62
C LYS A 390 -20.32 -24.10 -10.94
N THR A 391 -19.42 -23.13 -10.83
CA THR A 391 -19.70 -21.73 -11.17
C THR A 391 -20.02 -21.59 -12.66
N LEU A 392 -19.25 -22.24 -13.54
CA LEU A 392 -19.49 -22.26 -14.98
C LEU A 392 -20.85 -22.89 -15.35
N ALA A 393 -21.23 -23.97 -14.67
CA ALA A 393 -22.51 -24.65 -14.85
C ALA A 393 -23.72 -23.74 -14.58
N GLY A 394 -23.57 -22.73 -13.73
CA GLY A 394 -24.62 -21.75 -13.46
C GLY A 394 -24.95 -20.85 -14.65
N GLY A 395 -24.13 -20.83 -15.71
CA GLY A 395 -24.23 -19.92 -16.84
C GLY A 395 -23.38 -18.68 -16.65
N VAL A 396 -22.24 -18.63 -17.35
CA VAL A 396 -21.24 -17.57 -17.25
C VAL A 396 -21.05 -16.90 -18.62
N PRO A 397 -21.07 -15.56 -18.71
CA PRO A 397 -20.84 -14.88 -19.99
C PRO A 397 -19.45 -15.19 -20.58
N GLU A 398 -19.31 -15.26 -21.91
CA GLU A 398 -18.00 -15.43 -22.58
C GLU A 398 -17.00 -14.31 -22.24
N THR A 399 -17.50 -13.13 -21.87
CA THR A 399 -16.71 -11.96 -21.44
C THR A 399 -16.14 -12.12 -20.03
N SER A 400 -16.61 -13.09 -19.26
CA SER A 400 -16.16 -13.34 -17.89
C SER A 400 -14.68 -13.73 -17.84
N VAL A 401 -13.98 -13.30 -16.80
CA VAL A 401 -12.63 -13.79 -16.48
C VAL A 401 -12.59 -15.30 -16.25
N LEU A 402 -13.68 -15.90 -15.77
CA LEU A 402 -13.77 -17.36 -15.56
C LEU A 402 -13.83 -18.13 -16.88
N ALA A 403 -14.15 -17.46 -17.98
CA ALA A 403 -14.11 -17.97 -19.35
C ALA A 403 -12.85 -17.49 -20.12
N SER A 404 -11.81 -17.03 -19.41
CA SER A 404 -10.57 -16.57 -20.02
C SER A 404 -9.66 -17.73 -20.44
N GLU A 405 -8.93 -17.52 -21.54
CA GLU A 405 -7.95 -18.50 -22.02
C GLU A 405 -6.71 -18.52 -21.11
N GLU A 406 -6.42 -17.39 -20.48
CA GLU A 406 -5.36 -17.20 -19.50
C GLU A 406 -5.55 -18.14 -18.30
N LEU A 407 -6.76 -18.22 -17.75
CA LEU A 407 -7.07 -19.15 -16.66
C LEU A 407 -6.93 -20.62 -17.08
N VAL A 408 -7.43 -20.97 -18.28
CA VAL A 408 -7.30 -22.32 -18.85
C VAL A 408 -5.83 -22.72 -18.93
N ARG A 409 -4.97 -21.82 -19.43
CA ARG A 409 -3.52 -22.06 -19.53
C ARG A 409 -2.83 -22.12 -18.18
N ALA A 410 -3.21 -21.25 -17.24
CA ALA A 410 -2.67 -21.27 -15.89
C ALA A 410 -2.94 -22.62 -15.21
N VAL A 411 -4.19 -23.09 -15.23
CA VAL A 411 -4.58 -24.41 -14.69
C VAL A 411 -3.85 -25.53 -15.41
N ALA A 412 -3.79 -25.50 -16.76
CA ALA A 412 -3.09 -26.53 -17.54
C ALA A 412 -1.59 -26.61 -17.20
N THR A 413 -0.94 -25.45 -17.00
CA THR A 413 0.48 -25.35 -16.60
C THR A 413 0.69 -25.91 -15.20
N GLN A 414 -0.23 -25.63 -14.27
CA GLN A 414 -0.15 -26.21 -12.92
C GLN A 414 -0.32 -27.72 -12.92
N ILE A 415 -1.20 -28.26 -13.78
CA ILE A 415 -1.37 -29.71 -13.95
C ILE A 415 -0.08 -30.34 -14.51
N SER A 416 0.44 -29.83 -15.63
CA SER A 416 1.61 -30.43 -16.29
C SER A 416 2.89 -30.34 -15.45
N GLY A 417 3.04 -29.27 -14.66
CA GLY A 417 4.21 -29.06 -13.81
C GLY A 417 4.19 -29.79 -12.46
N ASN A 418 3.01 -30.08 -11.90
CA ASN A 418 2.91 -30.51 -10.50
C ASN A 418 2.17 -31.83 -10.27
N TRP A 419 1.43 -32.35 -11.25
CA TRP A 419 0.64 -33.56 -11.06
C TRP A 419 1.35 -34.82 -11.54
N THR A 420 1.15 -35.90 -10.79
CA THR A 420 1.45 -37.26 -11.22
C THR A 420 0.35 -37.80 -12.14
N ILE A 421 0.68 -38.80 -12.95
CA ILE A 421 -0.29 -39.55 -13.76
C ILE A 421 -1.47 -40.05 -12.92
N HIS A 422 -1.23 -40.50 -11.68
CA HIS A 422 -2.29 -40.99 -10.80
C HIS A 422 -3.29 -39.89 -10.43
N GLN A 423 -2.82 -38.68 -10.12
CA GLN A 423 -3.68 -37.53 -9.81
C GLN A 423 -4.50 -37.11 -11.03
N LEU A 424 -3.86 -37.09 -12.21
CA LEU A 424 -4.54 -36.82 -13.47
C LEU A 424 -5.63 -37.86 -13.74
N HIS A 425 -5.32 -39.15 -13.55
CA HIS A 425 -6.30 -40.22 -13.70
C HIS A 425 -7.47 -40.05 -12.72
N SER A 426 -7.20 -39.68 -11.46
CA SER A 426 -8.24 -39.42 -10.47
C SER A 426 -9.17 -38.28 -10.86
N ILE A 427 -8.65 -37.14 -11.33
CA ILE A 427 -9.50 -36.02 -11.76
C ILE A 427 -10.32 -36.38 -13.00
N PHE A 428 -9.71 -37.10 -13.95
CA PHE A 428 -10.40 -37.55 -15.16
C PHE A 428 -11.59 -38.44 -14.78
N MET A 429 -11.43 -39.28 -13.76
CA MET A 429 -12.49 -40.14 -13.25
C MET A 429 -13.60 -39.39 -12.49
N GLU A 430 -13.28 -38.24 -11.91
CA GLU A 430 -14.22 -37.42 -11.14
C GLU A 430 -15.03 -36.46 -12.03
N ILE A 431 -14.38 -35.88 -13.03
CA ILE A 431 -15.00 -34.84 -13.88
C ILE A 431 -15.70 -35.44 -15.10
N ILE A 432 -15.20 -36.52 -15.69
CA ILE A 432 -15.86 -37.13 -16.85
C ILE A 432 -17.09 -37.89 -16.36
N PRO A 433 -18.30 -37.48 -16.78
CA PRO A 433 -19.53 -38.14 -16.39
C PRO A 433 -19.59 -39.59 -16.86
N ARG A 434 -20.48 -40.37 -16.23
CA ARG A 434 -20.73 -41.75 -16.65
C ARG A 434 -21.62 -41.76 -17.90
N ASP A 435 -22.62 -40.90 -17.96
CA ASP A 435 -23.61 -40.93 -19.04
C ASP A 435 -23.57 -39.63 -19.88
N GLU A 436 -24.12 -39.68 -21.10
CA GLU A 436 -24.13 -38.55 -22.04
C GLU A 436 -24.94 -37.35 -21.53
N ASP A 437 -26.03 -37.63 -20.81
CA ASP A 437 -26.97 -36.63 -20.28
C ASP A 437 -26.39 -35.81 -19.12
N ASP A 438 -25.27 -36.26 -18.53
CA ASP A 438 -24.63 -35.62 -17.39
C ASP A 438 -23.59 -34.55 -17.79
N LEU A 439 -23.19 -34.50 -19.07
CA LEU A 439 -22.17 -33.57 -19.56
C LEU A 439 -22.80 -32.22 -19.90
N ILE A 440 -22.39 -31.17 -19.20
CA ILE A 440 -22.94 -29.82 -19.38
C ILE A 440 -21.90 -28.85 -19.94
N GLU A 441 -22.36 -27.72 -20.50
CA GLU A 441 -21.49 -26.70 -21.11
C GLU A 441 -20.41 -26.19 -20.13
N GLY A 442 -20.74 -26.08 -18.84
CA GLY A 442 -19.81 -25.63 -17.80
C GLY A 442 -18.61 -26.55 -17.58
N ASP A 443 -18.67 -27.80 -18.05
CA ASP A 443 -17.57 -28.78 -17.91
C ASP A 443 -16.48 -28.57 -18.96
N LEU A 444 -16.79 -27.89 -20.09
CA LEU A 444 -15.93 -27.85 -21.25
C LEU A 444 -14.58 -27.15 -20.97
N LEU A 445 -14.57 -26.01 -20.29
CA LEU A 445 -13.33 -25.26 -19.99
C LEU A 445 -12.42 -26.00 -18.99
N PRO A 446 -12.92 -26.52 -17.85
CA PRO A 446 -12.15 -27.42 -16.98
C PRO A 446 -11.56 -28.61 -17.73
N LEU A 447 -12.35 -29.29 -18.56
CA LEU A 447 -11.90 -30.44 -19.35
C LEU A 447 -10.84 -30.05 -20.38
N ILE A 448 -10.95 -28.89 -21.02
CA ILE A 448 -9.93 -28.34 -21.91
C ILE A 448 -8.62 -28.12 -21.15
N ALA A 449 -8.66 -27.46 -19.99
CA ALA A 449 -7.46 -27.20 -19.18
C ALA A 449 -6.76 -28.50 -18.77
N ILE A 450 -7.54 -29.49 -18.33
CA ILE A 450 -7.05 -30.82 -17.96
C ILE A 450 -6.44 -31.55 -19.16
N THR A 451 -7.08 -31.49 -20.33
CA THR A 451 -6.60 -32.15 -21.56
C THR A 451 -5.28 -31.51 -22.07
N ILE A 452 -5.16 -30.18 -21.96
CA ILE A 452 -3.90 -29.48 -22.26
C ILE A 452 -2.83 -29.90 -21.25
N GLY A 453 -3.13 -29.86 -19.95
CA GLY A 453 -2.18 -30.29 -18.91
C GLY A 453 -1.69 -31.72 -19.11
N ALA A 454 -2.60 -32.65 -19.44
CA ALA A 454 -2.28 -34.04 -19.74
C ALA A 454 -1.38 -34.22 -20.97
N SER A 455 -1.60 -33.44 -22.03
CA SER A 455 -0.80 -33.53 -23.27
C SER A 455 0.59 -32.92 -23.14
N LEU A 456 0.80 -32.05 -22.13
CA LEU A 456 2.10 -31.46 -21.81
C LEU A 456 2.94 -32.29 -20.83
N LEU A 457 2.40 -33.38 -20.28
CA LEU A 457 3.19 -34.29 -19.44
C LEU A 457 4.27 -34.98 -20.28
N GLN A 458 5.48 -35.10 -19.70
CA GLN A 458 6.59 -35.79 -20.36
C GLN A 458 6.45 -37.32 -20.33
N ASP A 459 5.68 -37.84 -19.37
CA ASP A 459 5.48 -39.27 -19.20
C ASP A 459 4.41 -39.82 -20.16
N PRO A 460 4.56 -41.08 -20.63
CA PRO A 460 3.54 -41.73 -21.44
C PRO A 460 2.24 -41.91 -20.66
N LEU A 461 1.12 -41.54 -21.29
CA LEU A 461 -0.20 -41.69 -20.69
C LEU A 461 -0.58 -43.18 -20.57
N PRO A 462 -1.12 -43.62 -19.43
CA PRO A 462 -1.53 -45.01 -19.24
C PRO A 462 -2.78 -45.34 -20.06
N ASP A 463 -2.93 -46.61 -20.45
CA ASP A 463 -4.05 -47.09 -21.27
C ASP A 463 -5.42 -46.79 -20.65
N SER A 464 -5.54 -46.81 -19.32
CA SER A 464 -6.78 -46.47 -18.62
C SER A 464 -7.22 -45.02 -18.86
N LEU A 465 -6.27 -44.09 -18.93
CA LEU A 465 -6.54 -42.68 -19.22
C LEU A 465 -6.86 -42.48 -20.70
N LEU A 466 -6.15 -43.17 -21.60
CA LEU A 466 -6.45 -43.15 -23.03
C LEU A 466 -7.85 -43.68 -23.34
N LEU A 467 -8.27 -44.77 -22.68
CA LEU A 467 -9.63 -45.31 -22.79
C LEU A 467 -10.69 -44.31 -22.29
N LYS A 468 -10.38 -43.57 -21.22
CA LYS A 468 -11.26 -42.53 -20.68
C LYS A 468 -11.36 -41.31 -21.60
N ALA A 469 -10.25 -40.87 -22.18
CA ALA A 469 -10.24 -39.81 -23.17
C ALA A 469 -11.04 -40.22 -24.42
N GLN A 470 -10.95 -41.48 -24.86
CA GLN A 470 -11.79 -42.03 -25.95
C GLN A 470 -13.28 -41.99 -25.60
N ARG A 471 -13.65 -42.36 -24.37
CA ARG A 471 -15.03 -42.26 -23.90
C ARG A 471 -15.50 -40.80 -23.87
N LEU A 472 -14.69 -39.88 -23.36
CA LEU A 472 -15.03 -38.46 -23.36
C LEU A 472 -15.27 -37.95 -24.80
N TYR A 473 -14.45 -38.39 -25.76
CA TYR A 473 -14.64 -38.06 -27.17
C TYR A 473 -16.03 -38.46 -27.68
N SER A 474 -16.51 -39.66 -27.35
CA SER A 474 -17.85 -40.12 -27.77
C SER A 474 -18.98 -39.40 -27.03
N LEU A 475 -18.81 -39.08 -25.73
CA LEU A 475 -19.82 -38.34 -24.97
C LEU A 475 -20.06 -36.92 -25.51
N LEU A 476 -19.06 -36.32 -26.17
CA LEU A 476 -19.15 -35.00 -26.78
C LEU A 476 -19.98 -34.97 -28.08
N ASP A 477 -20.60 -36.08 -28.51
CA ASP A 477 -21.53 -36.09 -29.64
C ASP A 477 -22.98 -35.76 -29.23
N SER A 478 -23.24 -35.56 -27.93
CA SER A 478 -24.57 -35.25 -27.38
C SER A 478 -25.19 -33.98 -28.01
N GLU A 479 -26.48 -34.04 -28.33
CA GLU A 479 -27.24 -32.93 -28.93
C GLU A 479 -27.08 -31.56 -28.25
N PRO A 480 -27.06 -31.43 -26.89
CA PRO A 480 -26.98 -30.12 -26.25
C PRO A 480 -25.67 -29.36 -26.54
N LEU A 481 -24.59 -30.04 -26.95
CA LEU A 481 -23.26 -29.45 -27.11
C LEU A 481 -22.87 -29.18 -28.58
N GLN A 482 -23.62 -29.70 -29.55
CA GLN A 482 -23.24 -29.69 -30.99
C GLN A 482 -23.02 -28.28 -31.58
N GLY A 483 -23.60 -27.24 -30.95
CA GLY A 483 -23.44 -25.84 -31.33
C GLY A 483 -22.31 -25.09 -30.63
N ASN A 484 -21.58 -25.72 -29.70
CA ASN A 484 -20.56 -25.06 -28.89
C ASN A 484 -19.15 -25.26 -29.46
N TYR A 485 -18.41 -24.17 -29.71
CA TYR A 485 -17.05 -24.26 -30.24
C TYR A 485 -16.05 -24.90 -29.26
N LEU A 486 -16.27 -24.78 -27.95
CA LEU A 486 -15.41 -25.38 -26.92
C LEU A 486 -15.47 -26.91 -26.96
N MET A 487 -16.64 -27.48 -27.29
CA MET A 487 -16.78 -28.91 -27.51
C MET A 487 -15.89 -29.38 -28.68
N TRP A 488 -15.91 -28.65 -29.81
CA TRP A 488 -15.05 -28.96 -30.96
C TRP A 488 -13.55 -28.80 -30.62
N ARG A 489 -13.20 -27.77 -29.85
CA ARG A 489 -11.84 -27.58 -29.32
C ARG A 489 -11.40 -28.78 -28.48
N LEU A 490 -12.26 -29.24 -27.56
CA LEU A 490 -11.96 -30.36 -26.68
C LEU A 490 -11.76 -31.66 -27.48
N LYS A 491 -12.63 -31.94 -28.48
CA LYS A 491 -12.44 -33.10 -29.39
C LYS A 491 -11.08 -33.06 -30.10
N TYR A 492 -10.69 -31.90 -30.63
CA TYR A 492 -9.37 -31.72 -31.23
C TYR A 492 -8.22 -32.00 -30.24
N LEU A 493 -8.33 -31.47 -29.02
CA LEU A 493 -7.29 -31.64 -27.99
C LEU A 493 -7.18 -33.11 -27.56
N ILE A 494 -8.30 -33.83 -27.42
CA ILE A 494 -8.33 -35.26 -27.12
C ILE A 494 -7.63 -36.07 -28.22
N LEU A 495 -7.95 -35.82 -29.49
CA LEU A 495 -7.26 -36.46 -30.62
C LEU A 495 -5.75 -36.19 -30.61
N SER A 496 -5.35 -35.02 -30.12
CA SER A 496 -3.95 -34.61 -30.03
C SER A 496 -3.19 -35.23 -28.86
N MET A 497 -3.85 -35.92 -27.92
CA MET A 497 -3.19 -36.54 -26.76
C MET A 497 -2.35 -37.76 -27.17
N HIS A 498 -2.87 -38.65 -28.02
CA HIS A 498 -2.16 -39.87 -28.40
C HIS A 498 -2.70 -40.53 -29.68
N LYS A 499 -1.79 -41.12 -30.47
CA LYS A 499 -2.11 -41.81 -31.75
C LYS A 499 -3.13 -42.94 -31.64
N THR A 500 -3.23 -43.62 -30.49
CA THR A 500 -4.19 -44.72 -30.31
C THR A 500 -5.62 -44.22 -30.26
N ILE A 501 -5.84 -43.00 -29.75
CA ILE A 501 -7.17 -42.35 -29.75
C ILE A 501 -7.59 -42.08 -31.19
N VAL A 502 -6.71 -41.49 -31.99
CA VAL A 502 -6.97 -41.25 -33.42
C VAL A 502 -7.30 -42.54 -34.16
N LYS A 503 -6.53 -43.62 -33.96
CA LYS A 503 -6.81 -44.93 -34.55
C LYS A 503 -8.17 -45.50 -34.11
N SER A 504 -8.54 -45.33 -32.85
CA SER A 504 -9.83 -45.78 -32.30
C SER A 504 -10.99 -45.03 -32.94
N VAL A 505 -10.90 -43.70 -33.03
CA VAL A 505 -11.91 -42.85 -33.67
C VAL A 505 -12.03 -43.15 -35.16
N ILE A 506 -10.91 -43.31 -35.88
CA ILE A 506 -10.95 -43.72 -37.29
C ILE A 506 -11.68 -45.07 -37.43
N LYS A 507 -11.40 -46.04 -36.54
CA LYS A 507 -12.05 -47.34 -36.55
C LYS A 507 -13.56 -47.25 -36.28
N SER A 508 -14.00 -46.43 -35.32
CA SER A 508 -15.44 -46.25 -35.06
C SER A 508 -16.15 -45.64 -36.28
N LEU A 509 -15.53 -44.63 -36.91
CA LEU A 509 -16.07 -43.99 -38.12
C LEU A 509 -16.24 -44.97 -39.30
N TYR A 510 -15.34 -45.95 -39.45
CA TYR A 510 -15.49 -47.04 -40.44
C TYR A 510 -16.63 -47.99 -40.14
N THR A 511 -17.00 -48.12 -38.87
CA THR A 511 -18.06 -49.04 -38.46
C THR A 511 -19.43 -48.41 -38.77
N GLU A 512 -19.51 -47.09 -38.76
CA GLU A 512 -20.74 -46.30 -38.96
C GLU A 512 -20.95 -45.86 -40.42
N ALA A 513 -19.91 -45.82 -41.25
CA ALA A 513 -19.98 -45.35 -42.63
C ALA A 513 -19.25 -46.27 -43.63
N SER A 514 -19.77 -46.36 -44.86
CA SER A 514 -19.16 -47.15 -45.94
C SER A 514 -17.83 -46.57 -46.46
N ASP A 515 -17.55 -45.30 -46.18
CA ASP A 515 -16.31 -44.60 -46.53
C ASP A 515 -16.02 -43.51 -45.47
N ILE A 516 -14.75 -43.30 -45.12
CA ILE A 516 -14.31 -42.19 -44.24
C ILE A 516 -14.81 -40.86 -44.78
N ALA A 517 -14.81 -40.67 -46.11
CA ALA A 517 -15.21 -39.40 -46.70
C ALA A 517 -16.67 -39.05 -46.36
N SER A 518 -17.57 -40.04 -46.24
CA SER A 518 -18.96 -39.82 -45.82
C SER A 518 -19.09 -39.68 -44.30
N ALA A 519 -18.32 -40.45 -43.51
CA ALA A 519 -18.27 -40.35 -42.04
C ALA A 519 -17.72 -39.01 -41.53
N VAL A 520 -16.66 -38.51 -42.16
CA VAL A 520 -16.05 -37.23 -41.83
C VAL A 520 -16.95 -36.09 -42.32
N LYS A 521 -17.62 -36.25 -43.46
CA LYS A 521 -18.67 -35.30 -43.89
C LYS A 521 -19.84 -35.26 -42.93
N SER A 522 -20.29 -36.39 -42.37
CA SER A 522 -21.37 -36.41 -41.38
C SER A 522 -20.96 -35.78 -40.05
N LEU A 523 -19.72 -36.03 -39.58
CA LEU A 523 -19.10 -35.35 -38.42
C LEU A 523 -19.03 -33.83 -38.61
N VAL A 524 -18.65 -33.39 -39.81
CA VAL A 524 -18.47 -31.96 -40.12
C VAL A 524 -19.81 -31.28 -40.47
N ASN A 525 -20.85 -32.08 -40.76
CA ASN A 525 -22.24 -31.75 -41.12
C ASN A 525 -22.42 -30.45 -41.96
N PRO A 526 -22.58 -30.55 -43.29
CA PRO A 526 -22.63 -29.40 -44.20
C PRO A 526 -23.86 -28.49 -44.05
N ASP A 527 -24.96 -28.95 -43.46
CA ASP A 527 -26.29 -28.39 -43.74
C ASP A 527 -26.89 -27.43 -42.69
N LYS A 528 -26.27 -27.27 -41.52
CA LYS A 528 -26.69 -26.23 -40.57
C LYS A 528 -25.70 -25.09 -40.65
N ARG A 529 -26.17 -23.88 -41.02
CA ARG A 529 -25.39 -22.64 -41.05
C ARG A 529 -24.57 -22.49 -39.76
N VAL A 530 -23.35 -22.99 -39.74
CA VAL A 530 -22.38 -22.77 -38.67
C VAL A 530 -21.99 -21.30 -38.76
N LYS A 531 -22.71 -20.45 -38.02
CA LYS A 531 -22.43 -19.01 -37.99
C LYS A 531 -21.15 -18.69 -37.21
N ASP A 532 -20.75 -19.57 -36.29
CA ASP A 532 -19.54 -19.39 -35.49
C ASP A 532 -18.31 -20.00 -36.18
N ARG A 533 -17.38 -19.15 -36.61
CA ARG A 533 -16.16 -19.58 -37.30
C ARG A 533 -15.20 -20.38 -36.42
N ARG A 534 -15.26 -20.23 -35.09
CA ARG A 534 -14.44 -21.00 -34.15
C ARG A 534 -14.73 -22.49 -34.28
N ILE A 535 -16.01 -22.85 -34.50
CA ILE A 535 -16.42 -24.23 -34.75
C ILE A 535 -15.76 -24.77 -36.01
N SER A 536 -15.81 -24.01 -37.12
CA SER A 536 -15.17 -24.41 -38.38
C SER A 536 -13.67 -24.58 -38.22
N TYR A 537 -13.00 -23.69 -37.49
CA TYR A 537 -11.58 -23.78 -37.19
C TYR A 537 -11.21 -25.07 -36.43
N PHE A 538 -11.93 -25.42 -35.35
CA PHE A 538 -11.63 -26.63 -34.59
C PHE A 538 -12.01 -27.92 -35.34
N LYS A 539 -13.12 -27.92 -36.09
CA LYS A 539 -13.46 -29.01 -37.03
C LYS A 539 -12.34 -29.23 -38.04
N PHE A 540 -11.78 -28.14 -38.54
CA PHE A 540 -10.67 -28.17 -39.48
C PHE A 540 -9.38 -28.72 -38.84
N GLN A 541 -9.04 -28.32 -37.61
CA GLN A 541 -7.90 -28.90 -36.88
C GLN A 541 -8.07 -30.41 -36.61
N MET A 542 -9.28 -30.86 -36.27
CA MET A 542 -9.59 -32.28 -36.13
C MET A 542 -9.37 -33.04 -37.44
N LEU A 543 -9.86 -32.48 -38.55
CA LEU A 543 -9.71 -33.06 -39.89
C LEU A 543 -8.23 -33.35 -40.21
N PHE A 544 -7.36 -32.38 -39.92
CA PHE A 544 -5.92 -32.52 -40.07
C PHE A 544 -5.34 -33.63 -39.22
N ARG A 545 -5.73 -33.69 -37.93
CA ARG A 545 -5.26 -34.73 -37.03
C ARG A 545 -5.67 -36.13 -37.46
N LEU A 546 -6.85 -36.29 -38.07
CA LEU A 546 -7.27 -37.59 -38.61
C LEU A 546 -6.47 -37.95 -39.88
N ALA A 547 -6.21 -36.97 -40.74
CA ALA A 547 -5.48 -37.16 -42.00
C ALA A 547 -3.99 -37.49 -41.80
N GLU A 548 -3.37 -37.08 -40.70
CA GLU A 548 -1.99 -37.46 -40.32
C GLU A 548 -1.79 -38.98 -40.23
N PHE A 549 -2.85 -39.74 -39.96
CA PHE A 549 -2.75 -41.20 -39.73
C PHE A 549 -3.28 -42.04 -40.87
N ARG A 550 -3.99 -41.44 -41.83
CA ARG A 550 -4.52 -42.15 -42.99
C ARG A 550 -4.85 -41.21 -44.12
N SER A 551 -4.34 -41.51 -45.31
CA SER A 551 -4.74 -40.86 -46.55
C SER A 551 -6.23 -41.11 -46.84
N TRP A 552 -6.96 -40.09 -47.27
CA TRP A 552 -8.35 -40.24 -47.71
C TRP A 552 -8.62 -39.36 -48.95
N THR A 553 -9.41 -39.85 -49.89
CA THR A 553 -9.67 -39.19 -51.20
C THR A 553 -10.60 -37.98 -51.09
N GLY A 554 -11.43 -37.90 -50.04
CA GLY A 554 -12.34 -36.78 -49.74
C GLY A 554 -11.73 -35.59 -49.00
N PHE A 555 -10.40 -35.49 -48.85
CA PHE A 555 -9.74 -34.49 -47.99
C PHE A 555 -9.84 -33.10 -48.58
N SER A 556 -9.30 -32.93 -49.78
CA SER A 556 -9.25 -31.63 -50.43
C SER A 556 -10.64 -31.00 -50.58
N PRO A 557 -11.72 -31.73 -50.96
CA PRO A 557 -13.06 -31.15 -51.02
C PRO A 557 -13.61 -30.66 -49.67
N VAL A 558 -13.40 -31.41 -48.57
CA VAL A 558 -13.90 -31.02 -47.24
C VAL A 558 -13.05 -29.90 -46.64
N ALA A 559 -11.72 -29.97 -46.82
CA ALA A 559 -10.79 -28.93 -46.41
C ALA A 559 -11.07 -27.61 -47.14
N GLN A 560 -11.25 -27.63 -48.47
CA GLN A 560 -11.61 -26.45 -49.26
C GLN A 560 -12.92 -25.81 -48.76
N TRP A 561 -13.95 -26.61 -48.50
CA TRP A 561 -15.22 -26.09 -48.00
C TRP A 561 -15.10 -25.43 -46.61
N LEU A 562 -14.33 -26.02 -45.69
CA LEU A 562 -14.06 -25.42 -44.37
C LEU A 562 -13.29 -24.10 -44.51
N LEU A 563 -12.30 -24.05 -45.43
CA LEU A 563 -11.57 -22.83 -45.76
C LEU A 563 -12.48 -21.76 -46.34
N ASP A 564 -13.38 -22.11 -47.26
CA ASP A 564 -14.34 -21.18 -47.86
C ASP A 564 -15.29 -20.57 -46.82
N ILE A 565 -15.56 -21.26 -45.70
CA ILE A 565 -16.35 -20.73 -44.58
C ILE A 565 -15.49 -19.79 -43.71
N MET A 566 -14.24 -20.15 -43.47
CA MET A 566 -13.30 -19.35 -42.67
C MET A 566 -12.92 -18.04 -43.37
N ASP A 567 -12.73 -18.06 -44.70
CA ASP A 567 -12.27 -16.93 -45.52
C ASP A 567 -13.33 -15.83 -45.74
N ARG A 568 -14.60 -16.06 -45.41
CA ARG A 568 -15.72 -15.10 -45.61
C ARG A 568 -15.74 -13.91 -44.63
N LYS A 569 -14.59 -13.26 -44.35
CA LYS A 569 -14.35 -11.96 -43.64
C LYS A 569 -13.68 -12.01 -42.25
N SER A 570 -12.34 -12.11 -42.19
CA SER A 570 -11.46 -11.69 -41.07
C SER A 570 -11.60 -12.39 -39.69
N TYR A 571 -10.69 -13.32 -39.41
CA TYR A 571 -9.70 -13.24 -38.31
C TYR A 571 -8.40 -13.84 -38.85
N SER A 572 -7.27 -13.12 -38.66
CA SER A 572 -5.92 -13.42 -39.19
C SER A 572 -5.93 -14.05 -40.59
N SER A 573 -6.27 -13.24 -41.61
CA SER A 573 -6.01 -13.59 -43.00
C SER A 573 -4.52 -13.89 -43.13
N TRP A 574 -4.16 -15.17 -43.13
CA TRP A 574 -2.91 -15.55 -43.77
C TRP A 574 -3.06 -15.06 -45.20
N ASP A 575 -2.28 -14.06 -45.56
CA ASP A 575 -2.27 -13.40 -46.86
C ASP A 575 -1.70 -14.30 -47.98
N GLN A 576 -1.61 -15.60 -47.69
CA GLN A 576 -0.96 -16.63 -48.50
C GLN A 576 0.56 -16.41 -48.63
N ASP A 577 1.14 -15.53 -47.81
CA ASP A 577 2.59 -15.35 -47.72
C ASP A 577 3.18 -16.27 -46.63
N ILE A 578 4.08 -17.15 -47.05
CA ILE A 578 4.79 -18.08 -46.16
C ILE A 578 5.49 -17.34 -45.01
N ALA A 579 5.93 -16.09 -45.23
CA ALA A 579 6.57 -15.26 -44.21
C ALA A 579 5.66 -14.94 -43.01
N HIS A 580 4.34 -14.99 -43.20
CA HIS A 580 3.33 -14.68 -42.19
C HIS A 580 2.69 -15.93 -41.57
N ILE A 581 3.30 -17.11 -41.73
CA ILE A 581 2.86 -18.34 -41.04
C ILE A 581 3.32 -18.28 -39.57
N GLY A 582 2.36 -18.07 -38.66
CA GLY A 582 2.50 -18.17 -37.22
C GLY A 582 1.80 -19.40 -36.65
N LYS A 583 1.86 -19.58 -35.32
CA LYS A 583 1.20 -20.73 -34.65
C LYS A 583 -0.32 -20.70 -34.84
N GLU A 584 -0.96 -19.52 -34.80
CA GLU A 584 -2.41 -19.38 -34.93
C GLU A 584 -2.97 -19.77 -36.30
N ASN A 585 -2.21 -19.56 -37.39
CA ASN A 585 -2.67 -19.76 -38.76
C ASN A 585 -1.97 -20.93 -39.48
N LEU A 586 -1.02 -21.64 -38.83
CA LEU A 586 -0.30 -22.77 -39.41
C LEU A 586 -1.23 -23.84 -39.98
N SER A 587 -2.29 -24.22 -39.26
CA SER A 587 -3.24 -25.23 -39.75
C SER A 587 -3.93 -24.76 -41.02
N THR A 588 -4.36 -23.49 -41.07
CA THR A 588 -5.00 -22.87 -42.23
C THR A 588 -4.03 -22.71 -43.41
N ALA A 589 -2.77 -22.39 -43.15
CA ALA A 589 -1.73 -22.31 -44.17
C ALA A 589 -1.41 -23.69 -44.76
N LEU A 590 -1.24 -24.72 -43.91
CA LEU A 590 -1.07 -26.11 -44.35
C LEU A 590 -2.28 -26.60 -45.16
N ALA A 591 -3.49 -26.19 -44.78
CA ALA A 591 -4.70 -26.40 -45.56
C ALA A 591 -4.59 -25.91 -46.99
N HIS A 592 -4.31 -24.61 -47.13
CA HIS A 592 -4.27 -23.93 -48.41
C HIS A 592 -3.16 -24.55 -49.26
N CYS A 593 -2.01 -24.83 -48.67
CA CYS A 593 -0.93 -25.52 -49.35
C CYS A 593 -1.33 -26.93 -49.82
N ILE A 594 -2.04 -27.73 -49.03
CA ILE A 594 -2.46 -29.10 -49.44
C ILE A 594 -3.57 -29.03 -50.48
N VAL A 595 -4.56 -28.15 -50.29
CA VAL A 595 -5.70 -28.00 -51.20
C VAL A 595 -5.27 -27.45 -52.55
N ASN A 596 -4.35 -26.49 -52.57
CA ASN A 596 -3.72 -25.96 -53.79
C ASN A 596 -2.61 -26.89 -54.33
N ARG A 597 -2.43 -28.07 -53.74
CA ARG A 597 -1.44 -29.10 -54.14
C ARG A 597 0.02 -28.64 -54.10
N TRP A 598 0.33 -27.64 -53.29
CA TRP A 598 1.70 -27.21 -53.00
C TRP A 598 2.39 -28.14 -51.98
N LEU A 599 1.59 -28.79 -51.12
CA LEU A 599 2.02 -29.86 -50.23
C LEU A 599 1.24 -31.14 -50.54
N VAL A 600 1.91 -32.28 -50.37
CA VAL A 600 1.31 -33.61 -50.43
C VAL A 600 1.51 -34.26 -49.06
N LEU A 601 0.45 -34.85 -48.50
CA LEU A 601 0.56 -35.68 -47.30
C LEU A 601 1.36 -36.93 -47.67
N VAL A 602 2.53 -37.10 -47.06
CA VAL A 602 3.39 -38.27 -47.25
C VAL A 602 3.04 -39.27 -46.15
N GLU A 603 2.77 -40.52 -46.53
CA GLU A 603 2.40 -41.62 -45.62
C GLU A 603 3.54 -42.07 -44.69
#